data_AF-A0A327H256-F1
#
_entry.id   AF-A0A327H256-F1
#
_cell.length_a   1.000
_cell.length_b   1.000
_cell.length_c   1.000
_cell.angle_alpha   90.00
_cell.angle_beta   90.00
_cell.angle_gamma   90.00
#
_symmetry.space_group_name_H-M   'P 1'
#
loop_
_entity.id
_entity.type
_entity.pdbx_description
1 polymer ?
#
loop_
_entity_poly.entity_id
_entity_poly.type
_entity_poly.pdbx_seq_one_letter_code
_entity_poly.pdbx_strand_id
1 'polypeptide(L)'
;MIELTIKQLRNKTSTWTAFGVSTLLLILLSAFYVDSVRDGFESIDNDGDSVDYDGDGYPLGQERKYGSSDFNPDEYPGSGLFIPEGEIYYNGPRSHTGNHSWDADGPSLFSGSWDNILDYYPEADEPCPEIIGEDLENTPYGWSPYSCIMASGDRYLQFLRFDGNGTLTVAQGWYGIYGLVTERFQVAPDPPEAYIDEDGIDWDPDNPSSSQGFDDDGDCTRSEYPEQIAADNDDSNRNRIPCDVLWTRNADGSVIQIQPDMLVDEDPVDSELMGESSHRSFIIITGKIAFAMIIGIFLPLFLALGLIRDESENGTLHYLLSKPIHRGEFIVYRLFGYLIFAGGFVLLMSLLMAFVTVFLGPDGNRLADFNVWFGIGAVTVLSLAAYGSIFNAMGLMSPKYGVYLALIYGVYEFAMAVMTLFGAELVPVISVSHWSLQMIDAVVLVAWPDTIMLSQMSTAFNIDSGLSFFWRPPLHTFGTGSPALAIGLSITVLMAFISLPILVGQSIFKRREID
;
A
#
# COMPACT_ATOMS: atom_id res chain seq x y z
N MET A 1 48.02 -21.45 -4.23
CA MET A 1 47.61 -20.09 -3.81
C MET A 1 46.18 -20.06 -3.32
N ILE A 2 45.18 -20.42 -4.13
CA ILE A 2 43.77 -20.52 -3.71
C ILE A 2 43.61 -21.32 -2.41
N GLU A 3 44.20 -22.52 -2.34
CA GLU A 3 44.16 -23.37 -1.13
C GLU A 3 44.82 -22.71 0.10
N LEU A 4 45.87 -21.91 -0.09
CA LEU A 4 46.55 -21.21 1.01
C LEU A 4 45.68 -20.09 1.56
N THR A 5 45.05 -19.30 0.68
CA THR A 5 44.10 -18.25 1.07
C THR A 5 42.91 -18.85 1.84
N ILE A 6 42.38 -19.99 1.38
CA ILE A 6 41.29 -20.70 2.07
C ILE A 6 41.74 -21.17 3.46
N LYS A 7 42.93 -21.76 3.60
CA LYS A 7 43.47 -22.19 4.90
C LYS A 7 43.70 -21.03 5.86
N GLN A 8 44.16 -19.88 5.36
CA GLN A 8 44.34 -18.67 6.16
C GLN A 8 43.00 -18.13 6.67
N LEU A 9 42.00 -18.02 5.80
CA LEU A 9 40.65 -17.55 6.17
C LEU A 9 39.98 -18.48 7.18
N ARG A 10 40.17 -19.80 7.04
CA ARG A 10 39.60 -20.82 7.94
C ARG A 10 40.14 -20.75 9.37
N ASN A 11 41.41 -20.39 9.54
CA ASN A 11 42.06 -20.38 10.86
C ASN A 11 41.89 -19.06 11.63
N LYS A 12 41.37 -17.99 11.00
CA LYS A 12 41.13 -16.72 11.69
C LYS A 12 39.83 -16.77 12.50
N THR A 13 39.92 -16.48 13.80
CA THR A 13 38.77 -16.40 14.72
C THR A 13 37.78 -15.30 14.32
N SER A 14 38.25 -14.21 13.72
CA SER A 14 37.42 -13.10 13.23
C SER A 14 36.41 -13.56 12.17
N THR A 15 36.80 -14.52 11.33
CA THR A 15 35.95 -15.08 10.28
C THR A 15 34.75 -15.82 10.87
N TRP A 16 35.00 -16.68 11.86
CA TRP A 16 33.95 -17.45 12.55
C TRP A 16 33.06 -16.57 13.43
N THR A 17 33.62 -15.51 14.01
CA THR A 17 32.84 -14.54 14.80
C THR A 17 31.86 -13.79 13.90
N ALA A 18 32.32 -13.30 12.73
CA ALA A 18 31.45 -12.65 11.77
C ALA A 18 30.32 -13.58 11.31
N PHE A 19 30.64 -14.84 11.00
CA PHE A 19 29.62 -15.83 10.63
C PHE A 19 28.61 -16.11 11.74
N GLY A 20 29.07 -16.32 12.98
CA GLY A 20 28.17 -16.58 14.10
C GLY A 20 27.22 -15.41 14.37
N VAL A 21 27.72 -14.17 14.31
CA VAL A 21 26.89 -12.96 14.47
C VAL A 21 25.90 -12.83 13.33
N SER A 22 26.31 -13.03 12.07
CA SER A 22 25.41 -12.99 10.92
C SER A 22 24.28 -14.02 11.02
N THR A 23 24.59 -15.26 11.40
CA THR A 23 23.57 -16.29 11.58
C THR A 23 22.60 -15.95 12.71
N LEU A 24 23.09 -15.41 13.83
CA LEU A 24 22.23 -15.01 14.95
C LEU A 24 21.29 -13.87 14.56
N LEU A 25 21.79 -12.87 13.83
CA LEU A 25 20.97 -11.78 13.31
C LEU A 25 19.88 -12.27 12.34
N LEU A 26 20.19 -13.21 11.46
CA LEU A 26 19.20 -13.80 10.55
C LEU A 26 18.11 -14.56 11.32
N ILE A 27 18.48 -15.32 12.35
CA ILE A 27 17.51 -16.02 13.22
C ILE A 27 16.60 -15.01 13.94
N LEU A 28 17.19 -13.93 14.48
CA LEU A 28 16.44 -12.87 15.15
C LEU A 28 15.44 -12.19 14.18
N LEU A 29 15.88 -11.88 12.96
CA LEU A 29 15.02 -11.29 11.92
C LEU A 29 13.87 -12.23 11.54
N SER A 30 14.15 -13.53 11.36
CA SER A 30 13.10 -14.52 11.12
C SER A 30 12.12 -14.62 12.28
N ALA A 31 12.58 -14.51 13.53
CA ALA A 31 11.69 -14.53 14.68
C ALA A 31 10.73 -13.33 14.72
N PHE A 32 11.23 -12.13 14.41
CA PHE A 32 10.37 -10.93 14.30
C PHE A 32 9.35 -11.06 13.17
N TYR A 33 9.75 -11.63 12.02
CA TYR A 33 8.84 -11.88 10.92
C TYR A 33 7.73 -12.88 11.30
N VAL A 34 8.06 -13.96 12.00
CA VAL A 34 7.05 -14.92 12.48
C VAL A 34 6.09 -14.28 13.48
N ASP A 35 6.60 -13.41 14.35
CA ASP A 35 5.75 -12.67 15.30
C ASP A 35 4.81 -11.71 14.57
N SER A 36 5.31 -10.94 13.60
CA SER A 36 4.48 -9.99 12.84
C SER A 36 3.40 -10.65 11.99
N VAL A 37 3.67 -11.84 11.42
CA VAL A 37 2.67 -12.57 10.63
C VAL A 37 1.63 -13.24 11.53
N ARG A 38 1.97 -13.59 12.78
CA ARG A 38 1.04 -14.23 13.71
C ARG A 38 -0.02 -13.26 14.23
N ASP A 39 0.33 -11.99 14.40
CA ASP A 39 -0.57 -11.01 15.03
C ASP A 39 -1.78 -10.65 14.13
N GLY A 40 -1.79 -11.08 12.86
CA GLY A 40 -2.90 -10.85 11.92
C GLY A 40 -2.87 -9.44 11.32
N PHE A 41 -3.72 -9.22 10.33
CA PHE A 41 -3.95 -7.91 9.71
C PHE A 41 -5.40 -7.50 9.96
N GLU A 42 -5.61 -6.27 10.42
CA GLU A 42 -6.94 -5.66 10.47
C GLU A 42 -7.28 -5.14 9.07
N SER A 43 -8.50 -5.43 8.59
CA SER A 43 -8.99 -4.91 7.32
C SER A 43 -9.27 -3.42 7.44
N ILE A 44 -9.10 -2.70 6.33
CA ILE A 44 -9.24 -1.26 6.24
C ILE A 44 -10.50 -0.95 5.44
N ASP A 45 -11.44 -0.25 6.05
CA ASP A 45 -12.57 0.38 5.37
C ASP A 45 -12.04 1.57 4.56
N ASN A 46 -12.01 1.41 3.23
CA ASN A 46 -11.31 2.32 2.33
C ASN A 46 -12.16 3.51 1.86
N ASP A 47 -13.48 3.36 1.78
CA ASP A 47 -14.42 4.39 1.36
C ASP A 47 -15.39 4.86 2.46
N GLY A 48 -15.35 4.22 3.63
CA GLY A 48 -15.93 4.68 4.87
C GLY A 48 -17.40 4.32 5.04
N ASP A 49 -17.87 3.32 4.31
CA ASP A 49 -19.27 2.93 4.21
C ASP A 49 -19.72 1.95 5.31
N SER A 50 -18.78 1.39 6.07
CA SER A 50 -19.07 0.60 7.29
C SER A 50 -19.53 1.44 8.50
N VAL A 51 -19.39 2.77 8.40
CA VAL A 51 -19.62 3.71 9.50
C VAL A 51 -21.10 4.09 9.58
N ASP A 52 -21.64 4.09 10.80
CA ASP A 52 -22.96 4.65 11.16
C ASP A 52 -22.73 6.05 11.76
N TYR A 53 -23.01 7.10 10.99
CA TYR A 53 -22.74 8.49 11.37
C TYR A 53 -23.84 9.09 12.27
N ASP A 54 -25.09 8.65 12.15
CA ASP A 54 -26.22 9.21 12.89
C ASP A 54 -26.68 8.39 14.12
N GLY A 55 -26.20 7.16 14.25
CA GLY A 55 -26.35 6.27 15.39
C GLY A 55 -27.68 5.51 15.43
N ASP A 56 -28.37 5.38 14.29
CA ASP A 56 -29.61 4.62 14.17
C ASP A 56 -29.40 3.09 14.13
N GLY A 57 -28.14 2.67 13.95
CA GLY A 57 -27.68 1.29 13.93
C GLY A 57 -27.44 0.70 12.54
N TYR A 58 -27.65 1.45 11.46
CA TYR A 58 -27.42 1.02 10.07
C TYR A 58 -26.12 1.67 9.53
N PRO A 59 -25.21 0.89 8.91
CA PRO A 59 -24.01 1.46 8.30
C PRO A 59 -24.34 2.21 7.00
N LEU A 60 -23.51 3.20 6.65
CA LEU A 60 -23.66 4.04 5.46
C LEU A 60 -23.89 3.24 4.16
N GLY A 61 -23.17 2.14 3.92
CA GLY A 61 -23.34 1.31 2.74
C GLY A 61 -24.74 0.72 2.65
N GLN A 62 -25.27 0.21 3.77
CA GLN A 62 -26.65 -0.26 3.84
C GLN A 62 -27.64 0.87 3.58
N GLU A 63 -27.39 2.05 4.13
CA GLU A 63 -28.24 3.20 3.91
C GLU A 63 -28.22 3.69 2.46
N ARG A 64 -27.05 3.71 1.83
CA ARG A 64 -26.86 4.03 0.40
C ARG A 64 -27.63 3.07 -0.49
N LYS A 65 -27.52 1.76 -0.22
CA LYS A 65 -28.25 0.70 -0.91
C LYS A 65 -29.77 0.92 -0.91
N TYR A 66 -30.32 1.38 0.22
CA TYR A 66 -31.75 1.69 0.36
C TYR A 66 -32.11 3.16 0.12
N GLY A 67 -31.14 4.01 -0.22
CA GLY A 67 -31.30 5.45 -0.43
C GLY A 67 -31.79 6.23 0.79
N SER A 68 -31.49 5.74 1.99
CA SER A 68 -31.70 6.45 3.26
C SER A 68 -30.49 7.35 3.60
N SER A 69 -30.59 8.15 4.66
CA SER A 69 -29.66 9.26 4.91
C SER A 69 -28.95 9.10 6.24
N ASP A 70 -27.65 8.84 6.19
CA ASP A 70 -26.74 8.68 7.34
C ASP A 70 -26.35 9.97 8.08
N PHE A 71 -27.26 10.93 8.04
CA PHE A 71 -27.16 12.16 8.81
C PHE A 71 -28.45 12.42 9.59
N ASN A 72 -29.46 11.57 9.42
CA ASN A 72 -30.77 11.75 9.98
C ASN A 72 -31.27 10.41 10.56
N PRO A 73 -31.25 10.26 11.89
CA PRO A 73 -31.55 8.98 12.55
C PRO A 73 -33.03 8.53 12.40
N ASP A 74 -33.88 9.42 11.85
CA ASP A 74 -35.27 9.12 11.52
C ASP A 74 -35.44 8.56 10.08
N GLU A 75 -34.39 8.64 9.25
CA GLU A 75 -34.34 8.17 7.85
C GLU A 75 -33.40 6.97 7.71
N TYR A 76 -33.87 5.80 8.13
CA TYR A 76 -33.15 4.52 8.08
C TYR A 76 -33.71 3.55 6.99
N PRO A 77 -33.01 2.46 6.63
CA PRO A 77 -33.53 1.45 5.70
C PRO A 77 -34.91 0.90 6.12
N GLY A 78 -35.93 1.17 5.29
CA GLY A 78 -37.31 0.75 5.54
C GLY A 78 -38.17 1.73 6.38
N SER A 79 -37.63 2.90 6.77
CA SER A 79 -38.36 3.99 7.45
C SER A 79 -39.50 4.61 6.63
N GLY A 80 -39.49 4.39 5.30
CA GLY A 80 -40.48 4.89 4.35
C GLY A 80 -40.00 6.18 3.67
N LEU A 81 -39.92 6.17 2.35
CA LEU A 81 -39.46 7.29 1.53
C LEU A 81 -40.58 8.30 1.31
N PHE A 82 -40.33 9.58 1.59
CA PHE A 82 -41.26 10.66 1.28
C PHE A 82 -41.17 11.04 -0.20
N ILE A 83 -42.21 10.74 -0.98
CA ILE A 83 -42.30 11.07 -2.40
C ILE A 83 -43.12 12.36 -2.56
N PRO A 84 -42.49 13.50 -2.93
CA PRO A 84 -43.21 14.75 -3.09
C PRO A 84 -44.10 14.72 -4.34
N GLU A 85 -45.40 15.01 -4.18
CA GLU A 85 -46.35 15.15 -5.30
C GLU A 85 -46.47 16.61 -5.75
N GLY A 86 -46.24 17.56 -4.84
CA GLY A 86 -46.27 18.98 -5.13
C GLY A 86 -45.92 19.87 -3.95
N GLU A 87 -45.80 21.16 -4.24
CA GLU A 87 -45.35 22.18 -3.27
C GLU A 87 -46.34 23.33 -3.17
N ILE A 88 -46.51 23.88 -1.97
CA ILE A 88 -47.29 25.07 -1.68
C ILE A 88 -46.37 26.30 -1.79
N TYR A 89 -46.26 26.86 -2.99
CA TYR A 89 -45.35 27.97 -3.32
C TYR A 89 -45.62 29.28 -2.55
N TYR A 90 -44.56 30.09 -2.42
CA TYR A 90 -44.61 31.48 -1.93
C TYR A 90 -45.45 32.44 -2.79
N ASN A 91 -45.57 32.17 -4.10
CA ASN A 91 -46.30 32.99 -5.08
C ASN A 91 -47.61 32.34 -5.59
N GLY A 92 -47.99 31.16 -5.07
CA GLY A 92 -49.14 30.38 -5.52
C GLY A 92 -50.31 30.36 -4.53
N PRO A 93 -51.34 29.52 -4.77
CA PRO A 93 -52.36 29.21 -3.78
C PRO A 93 -51.69 28.73 -2.48
N ARG A 94 -51.99 29.41 -1.37
CA ARG A 94 -51.32 29.21 -0.07
C ARG A 94 -51.91 28.07 0.76
N SER A 95 -52.93 27.41 0.24
CA SER A 95 -53.64 26.32 0.88
C SER A 95 -53.79 25.16 -0.11
N HIS A 96 -53.50 23.95 0.35
CA HIS A 96 -53.77 22.72 -0.41
C HIS A 96 -54.60 21.76 0.44
N THR A 97 -55.52 21.03 -0.18
CA THR A 97 -56.45 20.12 0.50
C THR A 97 -56.37 18.74 -0.10
N GLY A 98 -56.23 17.72 0.74
CA GLY A 98 -56.19 16.33 0.31
C GLY A 98 -55.78 15.39 1.43
N ASN A 99 -55.62 14.11 1.07
CA ASN A 99 -55.04 13.10 1.95
C ASN A 99 -53.59 12.87 1.51
N HIS A 100 -52.67 13.52 2.22
CA HIS A 100 -51.25 13.53 1.90
C HIS A 100 -50.43 13.35 3.18
N SER A 101 -49.19 12.92 2.99
CA SER A 101 -48.12 13.18 3.94
C SER A 101 -47.68 14.63 3.72
N TRP A 102 -47.69 15.43 4.78
CA TRP A 102 -47.39 16.85 4.75
C TRP A 102 -46.02 17.09 5.38
N ASP A 103 -45.22 17.94 4.75
CA ASP A 103 -43.95 18.43 5.27
C ASP A 103 -43.97 19.96 5.30
N ALA A 104 -44.04 20.54 6.50
CA ALA A 104 -44.21 21.97 6.68
C ALA A 104 -42.90 22.62 7.16
N ASP A 105 -42.20 23.31 6.26
CA ASP A 105 -40.92 23.98 6.55
C ASP A 105 -41.09 25.33 7.26
N GLY A 106 -42.22 25.57 7.95
CA GLY A 106 -42.47 26.81 8.68
C GLY A 106 -43.89 26.95 9.21
N PRO A 107 -44.22 28.11 9.81
CA PRO A 107 -45.53 28.40 10.39
C PRO A 107 -46.68 28.07 9.43
N SER A 108 -47.49 27.09 9.81
CA SER A 108 -48.56 26.54 8.99
C SER A 108 -49.77 26.21 9.85
N LEU A 109 -50.94 26.23 9.21
CA LEU A 109 -52.22 25.92 9.80
C LEU A 109 -52.80 24.69 9.10
N PHE A 110 -53.08 23.64 9.87
CA PHE A 110 -53.72 22.42 9.38
C PHE A 110 -55.12 22.24 9.95
N SER A 111 -56.09 22.11 9.06
CA SER A 111 -57.50 21.82 9.37
C SER A 111 -57.86 20.44 8.84
N GLY A 112 -57.94 19.43 9.70
CA GLY A 112 -58.29 18.07 9.30
C GLY A 112 -58.01 17.00 10.36
N SER A 113 -58.18 15.74 9.97
CA SER A 113 -57.73 14.61 10.78
C SER A 113 -56.25 14.35 10.52
N TRP A 114 -55.47 14.28 11.58
CA TRP A 114 -54.06 13.86 11.55
C TRP A 114 -53.92 12.50 12.26
N ASP A 115 -53.02 11.63 11.81
CA ASP A 115 -52.89 10.28 12.40
C ASP A 115 -51.47 10.01 12.91
N ASN A 116 -50.41 10.46 12.21
CA ASN A 116 -49.01 10.21 12.59
C ASN A 116 -48.14 11.45 12.44
N ILE A 117 -47.37 11.79 13.47
CA ILE A 117 -46.26 12.76 13.40
C ILE A 117 -44.99 11.93 13.32
N LEU A 118 -44.17 12.17 12.29
CA LEU A 118 -42.92 11.44 12.09
C LEU A 118 -41.91 11.74 13.20
N ASP A 119 -41.95 12.95 13.75
CA ASP A 119 -41.05 13.39 14.80
C ASP A 119 -41.72 13.33 16.19
N TYR A 120 -41.04 12.73 17.17
CA TYR A 120 -41.56 12.54 18.53
C TYR A 120 -41.61 13.87 19.31
N TYR A 121 -42.71 14.63 19.21
CA TYR A 121 -42.86 15.90 19.94
C TYR A 121 -43.94 15.86 21.06
N PRO A 122 -43.61 16.29 22.29
CA PRO A 122 -44.48 16.17 23.46
C PRO A 122 -45.63 17.20 23.57
N GLU A 123 -45.74 18.18 22.66
CA GLU A 123 -46.65 19.34 22.82
C GLU A 123 -47.83 19.35 21.83
N ALA A 124 -48.03 18.26 21.07
CA ALA A 124 -48.99 18.14 19.98
C ALA A 124 -50.46 18.50 20.31
N ASP A 125 -50.87 18.42 21.58
CA ASP A 125 -52.24 18.66 22.03
C ASP A 125 -52.39 19.81 23.05
N GLU A 126 -51.35 20.65 23.22
CA GLU A 126 -51.45 21.82 24.09
C GLU A 126 -52.14 23.01 23.39
N PRO A 127 -52.90 23.84 24.12
CA PRO A 127 -53.54 25.02 23.54
C PRO A 127 -52.49 26.06 23.12
N CYS A 128 -52.64 26.62 21.92
CA CYS A 128 -51.72 27.61 21.37
C CYS A 128 -51.62 28.88 22.23
N PRO A 129 -50.43 29.49 22.37
CA PRO A 129 -50.27 30.82 22.95
C PRO A 129 -51.10 31.87 22.19
N GLU A 130 -51.69 32.84 22.91
CA GLU A 130 -52.56 33.90 22.33
C GLU A 130 -51.89 34.77 21.25
N ILE A 131 -50.57 34.65 21.06
CA ILE A 131 -49.78 35.37 20.05
C ILE A 131 -49.98 34.76 18.65
N ILE A 132 -50.36 33.47 18.57
CA ILE A 132 -50.60 32.76 17.31
C ILE A 132 -52.05 32.99 16.90
N GLY A 133 -52.25 33.81 15.85
CA GLY A 133 -53.57 34.10 15.27
C GLY A 133 -53.81 33.36 13.96
N GLU A 134 -55.08 33.28 13.54
CA GLU A 134 -55.53 32.56 12.33
C GLU A 134 -54.91 33.08 11.02
N ASP A 135 -54.53 34.36 10.96
CA ASP A 135 -53.94 34.98 9.77
C ASP A 135 -52.43 34.73 9.62
N LEU A 136 -51.79 34.05 10.60
CA LEU A 136 -50.35 33.70 10.61
C LEU A 136 -49.37 34.89 10.43
N GLU A 137 -49.85 36.13 10.48
CA GLU A 137 -49.10 37.35 10.11
C GLU A 137 -48.10 37.82 11.18
N ASN A 138 -48.26 37.40 12.44
CA ASN A 138 -47.43 37.83 13.59
C ASN A 138 -46.93 36.67 14.47
N THR A 139 -46.82 35.45 13.92
CA THR A 139 -46.37 34.29 14.68
C THR A 139 -44.89 34.38 15.02
N PRO A 140 -44.47 34.12 16.27
CA PRO A 140 -43.07 34.20 16.66
C PRO A 140 -42.26 33.11 15.95
N TYR A 141 -41.21 33.53 15.24
CA TYR A 141 -40.28 32.65 14.52
C TYR A 141 -39.38 31.88 15.50
N GLY A 142 -39.82 30.68 15.90
CA GLY A 142 -38.94 29.69 16.52
C GLY A 142 -38.33 28.79 15.45
N TRP A 143 -37.01 28.61 15.43
CA TRP A 143 -36.32 27.64 14.56
C TRP A 143 -36.37 26.22 15.11
N SER A 144 -37.47 25.88 15.78
CA SER A 144 -37.68 24.59 16.43
C SER A 144 -39.04 24.05 15.98
N PRO A 145 -39.15 22.74 15.74
CA PRO A 145 -40.43 22.09 15.54
C PRO A 145 -41.39 22.38 16.70
N TYR A 146 -42.62 22.74 16.37
CA TYR A 146 -43.64 23.12 17.35
C TYR A 146 -45.04 22.89 16.78
N SER A 147 -45.95 22.38 17.60
CA SER A 147 -47.37 22.26 17.25
C SER A 147 -48.26 22.56 18.45
N CYS A 148 -49.47 23.06 18.18
CA CYS A 148 -50.48 23.35 19.21
C CYS A 148 -51.89 23.40 18.62
N ILE A 149 -52.91 23.29 19.47
CA ILE A 149 -54.33 23.35 19.08
C ILE A 149 -54.87 24.77 19.29
N MET A 150 -55.50 25.33 18.25
CA MET A 150 -56.21 26.60 18.34
C MET A 150 -57.64 26.44 18.84
N ALA A 151 -58.23 27.52 19.34
CA ALA A 151 -59.61 27.53 19.85
C ALA A 151 -60.66 27.18 18.77
N SER A 152 -60.33 27.33 17.49
CA SER A 152 -61.17 26.91 16.35
C SER A 152 -61.22 25.39 16.16
N GLY A 153 -60.30 24.65 16.78
CA GLY A 153 -60.09 23.22 16.56
C GLY A 153 -59.04 22.91 15.49
N ASP A 154 -58.50 23.92 14.81
CA ASP A 154 -57.41 23.77 13.85
C ASP A 154 -56.06 23.71 14.56
N ARG A 155 -55.06 23.12 13.91
CA ARG A 155 -53.73 22.91 14.49
C ARG A 155 -52.71 23.83 13.86
N TYR A 156 -51.97 24.55 14.70
CA TYR A 156 -50.77 25.25 14.27
C TYR A 156 -49.60 24.26 14.29
N LEU A 157 -48.74 24.34 13.29
CA LEU A 157 -47.54 23.52 13.18
C LEU A 157 -46.43 24.27 12.46
N GLN A 158 -45.17 23.96 12.78
CA GLN A 158 -43.99 24.47 12.08
C GLN A 158 -42.88 23.43 12.14
N PHE A 159 -42.10 23.30 11.07
CA PHE A 159 -40.98 22.35 10.92
C PHE A 159 -41.37 20.93 11.33
N LEU A 160 -42.47 20.41 10.76
CA LEU A 160 -43.04 19.11 11.12
C LEU A 160 -43.49 18.34 9.89
N ARG A 161 -43.21 17.03 9.89
CA ARG A 161 -43.71 16.07 8.91
C ARG A 161 -44.77 15.16 9.54
N PHE A 162 -45.93 15.02 8.90
CA PHE A 162 -47.07 14.27 9.44
C PHE A 162 -48.04 13.75 8.36
N ASP A 163 -48.77 12.69 8.67
CA ASP A 163 -49.82 12.13 7.81
C ASP A 163 -51.20 12.68 8.22
N GLY A 164 -51.96 13.19 7.25
CA GLY A 164 -53.29 13.69 7.54
C GLY A 164 -54.15 14.00 6.31
N ASN A 165 -55.46 13.86 6.52
CA ASN A 165 -56.47 14.28 5.56
C ASN A 165 -57.08 15.61 5.98
N GLY A 166 -56.78 16.66 5.22
CA GLY A 166 -57.15 18.01 5.60
C GLY A 166 -56.67 19.08 4.64
N THR A 167 -56.77 20.32 5.09
CA THR A 167 -56.24 21.50 4.38
C THR A 167 -55.03 22.04 5.14
N LEU A 168 -53.87 22.08 4.49
CA LEU A 168 -52.68 22.76 4.99
C LEU A 168 -52.59 24.16 4.38
N THR A 169 -52.44 25.18 5.22
CA THR A 169 -52.27 26.59 4.83
C THR A 169 -50.95 27.13 5.38
N VAL A 170 -50.09 27.68 4.52
CA VAL A 170 -48.72 28.07 4.91
C VAL A 170 -48.58 29.60 5.03
N ALA A 171 -47.93 30.09 6.09
CA ALA A 171 -47.71 31.51 6.37
C ALA A 171 -46.77 32.20 5.37
N GLN A 172 -47.02 33.47 5.05
CA GLN A 172 -46.29 34.21 4.01
C GLN A 172 -44.76 34.14 4.19
N GLY A 173 -44.05 33.80 3.11
CA GLY A 173 -42.59 33.63 3.12
C GLY A 173 -42.10 32.20 3.33
N TRP A 174 -42.99 31.28 3.71
CA TRP A 174 -42.71 29.85 3.87
C TRP A 174 -43.37 29.00 2.79
N TYR A 175 -42.93 27.75 2.68
CA TYR A 175 -43.51 26.75 1.79
C TYR A 175 -43.79 25.46 2.60
N GLY A 176 -44.59 24.59 2.01
CA GLY A 176 -44.84 23.25 2.52
C GLY A 176 -44.93 22.29 1.35
N ILE A 177 -44.48 21.07 1.54
CA ILE A 177 -44.49 20.01 0.53
C ILE A 177 -45.59 19.02 0.92
N TYR A 178 -46.31 18.51 -0.07
CA TYR A 178 -47.28 17.44 0.14
C TYR A 178 -46.96 16.28 -0.79
N GLY A 179 -47.17 15.06 -0.30
CA GLY A 179 -46.77 13.87 -1.00
C GLY A 179 -47.35 12.61 -0.36
N LEU A 180 -46.65 11.50 -0.58
CA LEU A 180 -46.97 10.20 0.00
C LEU A 180 -45.69 9.60 0.59
N VAL A 181 -45.74 9.10 1.81
CA VAL A 181 -44.69 8.23 2.35
C VAL A 181 -44.94 6.79 1.89
N THR A 182 -43.91 6.11 1.41
CA THR A 182 -44.01 4.69 1.01
C THR A 182 -44.28 3.77 2.20
N GLU A 183 -44.67 2.52 1.95
CA GLU A 183 -44.93 1.54 3.01
C GLU A 183 -43.64 1.30 3.81
N ARG A 184 -43.74 1.43 5.14
CA ARG A 184 -42.64 1.12 6.05
C ARG A 184 -42.51 -0.39 6.18
N PHE A 185 -41.29 -0.89 6.11
CA PHE A 185 -40.98 -2.30 6.31
C PHE A 185 -39.73 -2.42 7.18
N GLN A 186 -39.55 -3.59 7.80
CA GLN A 186 -38.40 -3.82 8.67
C GLN A 186 -37.24 -4.38 7.85
N VAL A 187 -36.13 -3.63 7.82
CA VAL A 187 -34.82 -4.11 7.39
C VAL A 187 -34.03 -4.49 8.65
N ALA A 188 -33.17 -5.50 8.58
CA ALA A 188 -32.27 -5.82 9.68
C ALA A 188 -30.94 -5.08 9.43
N PRO A 189 -30.34 -4.45 10.45
CA PRO A 189 -29.03 -3.85 10.28
C PRO A 189 -27.98 -4.90 9.89
N ASP A 190 -27.22 -4.57 8.86
CA ASP A 190 -26.10 -5.38 8.40
C ASP A 190 -24.89 -5.15 9.33
N PRO A 191 -24.06 -6.19 9.57
CA PRO A 191 -22.85 -6.02 10.36
C PRO A 191 -21.86 -5.08 9.65
N PRO A 192 -21.10 -4.23 10.35
CA PRO A 192 -20.10 -3.38 9.72
C PRO A 192 -19.07 -4.18 8.92
N GLU A 193 -18.75 -5.41 9.33
CA GLU A 193 -17.82 -6.27 8.60
C GLU A 193 -18.30 -6.70 7.20
N ALA A 194 -19.56 -6.45 6.85
CA ALA A 194 -20.03 -6.64 5.48
C ALA A 194 -19.44 -5.61 4.51
N TYR A 195 -18.95 -4.47 5.04
CA TYR A 195 -18.53 -3.24 4.34
C TYR A 195 -17.05 -2.87 4.56
N ILE A 196 -16.16 -3.86 4.79
CA ILE A 196 -14.72 -3.62 5.09
C ILE A 196 -13.82 -4.52 4.23
N ASP A 197 -14.36 -5.57 3.60
CA ASP A 197 -13.67 -6.58 2.78
C ASP A 197 -14.76 -7.45 2.12
N GLU A 198 -15.59 -6.83 1.27
CA GLU A 198 -16.94 -7.34 0.97
C GLU A 198 -16.95 -8.70 0.24
N ASP A 199 -16.03 -8.92 -0.70
CA ASP A 199 -15.99 -10.14 -1.52
C ASP A 199 -14.64 -10.47 -2.21
N GLY A 200 -13.72 -9.50 -2.29
CA GLY A 200 -12.41 -9.66 -2.90
C GLY A 200 -12.45 -9.57 -4.44
N ILE A 201 -11.61 -8.71 -5.03
CA ILE A 201 -11.56 -8.39 -6.47
C ILE A 201 -12.09 -9.51 -7.44
N ASP A 202 -13.28 -9.35 -8.04
CA ASP A 202 -13.74 -10.11 -9.21
C ASP A 202 -13.05 -9.61 -10.49
N TRP A 203 -11.82 -10.05 -10.69
CA TRP A 203 -11.08 -9.80 -11.93
C TRP A 203 -10.68 -11.10 -12.63
N ASP A 204 -10.80 -11.10 -13.96
CA ASP A 204 -10.35 -12.18 -14.81
C ASP A 204 -8.88 -11.95 -15.21
N PRO A 205 -7.92 -12.76 -14.70
CA PRO A 205 -6.51 -12.66 -15.09
C PRO A 205 -6.26 -13.08 -16.54
N ASP A 206 -7.13 -13.94 -17.09
CA ASP A 206 -6.99 -14.57 -18.39
C ASP A 206 -7.68 -13.78 -19.51
N ASN A 207 -8.74 -13.02 -19.21
CA ASN A 207 -9.40 -12.11 -20.15
C ASN A 207 -9.63 -10.70 -19.56
N PRO A 208 -8.54 -9.94 -19.33
CA PRO A 208 -8.65 -8.68 -18.64
C PRO A 208 -9.27 -7.59 -19.53
N SER A 209 -10.53 -7.24 -19.27
CA SER A 209 -11.13 -5.99 -19.77
C SER A 209 -10.51 -4.77 -19.08
N SER A 210 -10.69 -3.60 -19.70
CA SER A 210 -10.29 -2.31 -19.10
C SER A 210 -11.19 -1.89 -17.93
N SER A 211 -12.34 -2.53 -17.77
CA SER A 211 -13.36 -2.26 -16.76
C SER A 211 -13.77 -3.63 -16.20
N GLN A 212 -13.56 -3.81 -14.90
CA GLN A 212 -13.76 -5.05 -14.12
C GLN A 212 -14.13 -4.66 -12.69
N GLY A 213 -14.64 -5.60 -11.89
CA GLY A 213 -15.28 -5.31 -10.62
C GLY A 213 -16.76 -4.98 -10.80
N PHE A 214 -17.59 -5.57 -9.96
CA PHE A 214 -19.02 -5.39 -9.87
C PHE A 214 -19.38 -5.03 -8.42
N ASP A 215 -20.28 -4.06 -8.28
CA ASP A 215 -20.94 -3.79 -7.02
C ASP A 215 -21.89 -4.97 -6.67
N ASP A 216 -21.43 -5.86 -5.80
CA ASP A 216 -22.11 -7.10 -5.40
C ASP A 216 -23.09 -6.89 -4.24
N ASP A 217 -22.79 -5.95 -3.35
CA ASP A 217 -23.59 -5.63 -2.18
C ASP A 217 -24.70 -4.61 -2.54
N GLY A 218 -24.50 -3.83 -3.60
CA GLY A 218 -25.47 -2.97 -4.24
C GLY A 218 -25.55 -1.55 -3.68
N ASP A 219 -24.53 -1.06 -2.97
CA ASP A 219 -24.53 0.25 -2.32
C ASP A 219 -24.18 1.40 -3.30
N CYS A 220 -23.29 1.18 -4.27
CA CYS A 220 -23.01 2.11 -5.37
C CYS A 220 -24.17 2.18 -6.36
N THR A 221 -24.72 1.03 -6.75
CA THR A 221 -25.83 0.93 -7.70
C THR A 221 -27.18 1.22 -7.07
N ARG A 222 -27.24 1.33 -5.73
CA ARG A 222 -28.46 1.47 -4.93
C ARG A 222 -29.53 0.46 -5.33
N SER A 223 -29.14 -0.81 -5.30
CA SER A 223 -29.89 -1.93 -5.85
C SER A 223 -31.33 -2.04 -5.31
N GLU A 224 -31.55 -1.64 -4.05
CA GLU A 224 -32.84 -1.71 -3.36
C GLU A 224 -33.62 -0.38 -3.37
N TYR A 225 -33.10 0.68 -4.02
CA TYR A 225 -33.78 1.97 -4.08
C TYR A 225 -34.93 2.00 -5.11
N PRO A 226 -36.16 2.37 -4.73
CA PRO A 226 -37.34 2.27 -5.61
C PRO A 226 -37.32 3.16 -6.86
N GLU A 227 -36.60 4.28 -6.80
CA GLU A 227 -36.45 5.22 -7.90
C GLU A 227 -35.00 5.17 -8.38
N GLN A 228 -34.69 4.29 -9.34
CA GLN A 228 -33.39 4.28 -10.02
C GLN A 228 -33.24 5.57 -10.84
N ILE A 229 -32.91 6.67 -10.14
CA ILE A 229 -32.54 7.92 -10.78
C ILE A 229 -31.19 7.65 -11.42
N ALA A 230 -31.12 7.73 -12.75
CA ALA A 230 -29.90 7.52 -13.54
C ALA A 230 -28.72 8.47 -13.20
N ALA A 231 -28.84 9.28 -12.15
CA ALA A 231 -27.85 10.23 -11.66
C ALA A 231 -27.06 9.73 -10.44
N ASP A 232 -27.44 8.59 -9.85
CA ASP A 232 -26.83 8.07 -8.61
C ASP A 232 -25.85 6.91 -8.83
N ASN A 233 -25.70 6.48 -10.07
CA ASN A 233 -24.68 5.54 -10.51
C ASN A 233 -23.34 6.28 -10.60
N ASP A 234 -22.43 6.04 -9.65
CA ASP A 234 -21.12 6.70 -9.66
C ASP A 234 -20.32 6.30 -10.92
N ASP A 235 -19.69 7.28 -11.55
CA ASP A 235 -18.74 7.15 -12.68
C ASP A 235 -17.63 8.17 -12.43
N SER A 236 -17.08 8.14 -11.21
CA SER A 236 -16.00 9.02 -10.77
C SER A 236 -14.75 8.86 -11.64
N ASN A 237 -14.53 7.64 -12.16
CA ASN A 237 -13.44 7.31 -13.08
C ASN A 237 -13.70 7.78 -14.54
N ARG A 238 -14.94 8.18 -14.87
CA ARG A 238 -15.39 8.75 -16.16
C ARG A 238 -15.18 7.84 -17.37
N ASN A 239 -15.28 6.55 -17.18
CA ASN A 239 -15.15 5.56 -18.24
C ASN A 239 -16.50 5.27 -18.95
N ARG A 240 -17.61 5.84 -18.44
CA ARG A 240 -19.01 5.66 -18.89
C ARG A 240 -19.65 4.32 -18.54
N ILE A 241 -19.03 3.58 -17.66
CA ILE A 241 -19.53 2.35 -17.05
C ILE A 241 -19.65 2.72 -15.58
N PRO A 242 -20.86 2.73 -15.01
CA PRO A 242 -21.00 3.11 -13.62
C PRO A 242 -20.68 1.95 -12.68
N CYS A 243 -20.25 2.29 -11.47
CA CYS A 243 -19.96 1.36 -10.38
C CYS A 243 -19.00 0.26 -10.82
N ASP A 244 -17.87 0.67 -11.39
CA ASP A 244 -16.83 -0.25 -11.85
C ASP A 244 -15.42 0.18 -11.45
N VAL A 245 -14.47 -0.74 -11.63
CA VAL A 245 -13.05 -0.45 -11.46
C VAL A 245 -12.38 -0.31 -12.83
N LEU A 246 -11.82 0.87 -13.10
CA LEU A 246 -11.06 1.15 -14.33
C LEU A 246 -9.61 0.67 -14.20
N TRP A 247 -9.22 -0.28 -15.04
CA TRP A 247 -7.87 -0.83 -15.13
C TRP A 247 -7.13 -0.26 -16.34
N THR A 248 -6.18 0.64 -16.09
CA THR A 248 -5.30 1.18 -17.13
C THR A 248 -4.05 0.32 -17.29
N ARG A 249 -3.83 -0.22 -18.50
CA ARG A 249 -2.71 -1.13 -18.80
C ARG A 249 -1.76 -0.57 -19.85
N ASN A 250 -0.51 -1.01 -19.78
CA ASN A 250 0.51 -0.74 -20.78
C ASN A 250 0.36 -1.66 -22.00
N ALA A 251 1.06 -1.33 -23.08
CA ALA A 251 1.10 -2.14 -24.30
C ALA A 251 1.67 -3.57 -24.10
N ASP A 252 2.33 -3.83 -22.96
CA ASP A 252 2.87 -5.13 -22.56
C ASP A 252 1.90 -5.95 -21.67
N GLY A 253 0.72 -5.40 -21.35
CA GLY A 253 -0.29 -6.02 -20.50
C GLY A 253 -0.12 -5.75 -18.99
N SER A 254 0.95 -5.04 -18.58
CA SER A 254 1.15 -4.66 -17.18
C SER A 254 0.15 -3.61 -16.72
N VAL A 255 -0.33 -3.72 -15.48
CA VAL A 255 -1.23 -2.74 -14.86
C VAL A 255 -0.42 -1.50 -14.49
N ILE A 256 -0.88 -0.33 -14.95
CA ILE A 256 -0.28 0.97 -14.66
C ILE A 256 -1.00 1.65 -13.51
N GLN A 257 -2.33 1.58 -13.54
CA GLN A 257 -3.20 2.29 -12.62
C GLN A 257 -4.53 1.56 -12.53
N ILE A 258 -5.08 1.53 -11.32
CA ILE A 258 -6.41 1.04 -11.00
C ILE A 258 -7.15 2.25 -10.42
N GLN A 259 -8.35 2.52 -10.92
CA GLN A 259 -9.18 3.64 -10.49
C GLN A 259 -10.60 3.12 -10.23
N PRO A 260 -10.94 2.80 -8.98
CA PRO A 260 -12.31 2.45 -8.63
C PRO A 260 -13.21 3.69 -8.72
N ASP A 261 -14.49 3.46 -8.98
CA ASP A 261 -15.55 4.41 -8.63
C ASP A 261 -15.76 4.41 -7.10
N MET A 262 -16.53 5.38 -6.60
CA MET A 262 -16.84 5.50 -5.17
C MET A 262 -17.88 4.43 -4.77
N LEU A 263 -17.75 3.85 -3.57
CA LEU A 263 -18.63 2.78 -3.09
C LEU A 263 -18.52 1.50 -3.94
N VAL A 264 -17.37 1.30 -4.58
CA VAL A 264 -17.08 0.06 -5.31
C VAL A 264 -15.89 -0.55 -4.60
N ASP A 265 -16.14 -1.27 -3.51
CA ASP A 265 -15.10 -1.84 -2.65
C ASP A 265 -14.68 -3.25 -3.07
N GLU A 266 -14.43 -3.37 -4.38
CA GLU A 266 -13.81 -4.52 -5.07
C GLU A 266 -12.30 -4.52 -4.84
N ASP A 267 -11.90 -4.44 -3.58
CA ASP A 267 -10.52 -4.44 -3.14
C ASP A 267 -10.05 -5.87 -2.82
N PRO A 268 -8.74 -6.11 -2.71
CA PRO A 268 -8.23 -7.45 -2.43
C PRO A 268 -8.25 -7.72 -0.94
N VAL A 269 -8.81 -8.86 -0.54
CA VAL A 269 -8.77 -9.40 0.84
C VAL A 269 -7.50 -9.00 1.57
N ASP A 270 -7.66 -8.05 2.48
CA ASP A 270 -6.56 -7.29 3.07
C ASP A 270 -5.58 -8.23 3.78
N SER A 271 -6.12 -9.23 4.47
CA SER A 271 -5.33 -10.23 5.18
C SER A 271 -4.43 -11.08 4.25
N GLU A 272 -4.91 -11.38 3.04
CA GLU A 272 -4.16 -12.13 2.04
C GLU A 272 -3.15 -11.23 1.32
N LEU A 273 -3.58 -10.04 0.90
CA LEU A 273 -2.73 -9.05 0.23
C LEU A 273 -1.59 -8.58 1.15
N MET A 274 -1.90 -8.19 2.38
CA MET A 274 -0.92 -7.75 3.37
C MET A 274 -0.03 -8.91 3.81
N GLY A 275 -0.58 -10.12 3.95
CA GLY A 275 0.21 -11.33 4.19
C GLY A 275 1.27 -11.53 3.10
N GLU A 276 0.84 -11.43 1.84
CA GLU A 276 1.71 -11.59 0.68
C GLU A 276 2.76 -10.48 0.56
N SER A 277 2.30 -9.24 0.66
CA SER A 277 3.13 -8.07 0.55
C SER A 277 4.16 -8.01 1.68
N SER A 278 3.77 -8.35 2.91
CA SER A 278 4.67 -8.44 4.07
C SER A 278 5.72 -9.53 3.89
N HIS A 279 5.34 -10.71 3.39
CA HIS A 279 6.27 -11.79 3.09
C HIS A 279 7.34 -11.38 2.05
N ARG A 280 6.91 -10.81 0.92
CA ARG A 280 7.82 -10.32 -0.12
C ARG A 280 8.70 -9.19 0.41
N SER A 281 8.12 -8.27 1.16
CA SER A 281 8.85 -7.17 1.80
C SER A 281 9.95 -7.70 2.70
N PHE A 282 9.66 -8.70 3.56
CA PHE A 282 10.65 -9.33 4.42
C PHE A 282 11.86 -9.88 3.63
N ILE A 283 11.59 -10.60 2.54
CA ILE A 283 12.65 -11.16 1.68
C ILE A 283 13.47 -10.05 1.03
N ILE A 284 12.81 -9.02 0.49
CA ILE A 284 13.47 -7.90 -0.22
C ILE A 284 14.29 -7.05 0.76
N ILE A 285 13.74 -6.69 1.93
CA ILE A 285 14.43 -5.96 3.00
C ILE A 285 15.67 -6.73 3.42
N THR A 286 15.52 -8.01 3.73
CA THR A 286 16.63 -8.84 4.19
C THR A 286 17.68 -8.98 3.08
N GLY A 287 17.27 -9.17 1.83
CA GLY A 287 18.17 -9.22 0.68
C GLY A 287 18.94 -7.93 0.42
N LYS A 288 18.26 -6.78 0.47
CA LYS A 288 18.87 -5.48 0.21
C LYS A 288 19.75 -5.01 1.37
N ILE A 289 19.22 -5.04 2.59
CA ILE A 289 19.90 -4.47 3.75
C ILE A 289 20.91 -5.47 4.34
N ALA A 290 20.47 -6.67 4.75
CA ALA A 290 21.36 -7.61 5.42
C ALA A 290 22.39 -8.19 4.45
N PHE A 291 21.95 -8.65 3.28
CA PHE A 291 22.84 -9.28 2.31
C PHE A 291 23.63 -8.26 1.48
N ALA A 292 22.98 -7.37 0.73
CA ALA A 292 23.71 -6.51 -0.21
C ALA A 292 24.43 -5.34 0.45
N MET A 293 23.81 -4.63 1.41
CA MET A 293 24.49 -3.54 2.12
C MET A 293 25.44 -4.06 3.20
N ILE A 294 24.93 -4.78 4.20
CA ILE A 294 25.72 -5.09 5.38
C ILE A 294 26.79 -6.14 5.04
N ILE A 295 26.38 -7.33 4.61
CA ILE A 295 27.33 -8.40 4.27
C ILE A 295 28.16 -8.00 3.04
N GLY A 296 27.52 -7.47 2.01
CA GLY A 296 28.18 -7.07 0.76
C GLY A 296 29.28 -6.03 0.96
N ILE A 297 29.10 -5.01 1.81
CA ILE A 297 30.11 -3.95 2.02
C ILE A 297 31.10 -4.32 3.14
N PHE A 298 30.61 -4.79 4.29
CA PHE A 298 31.47 -4.96 5.47
C PHE A 298 32.30 -6.25 5.43
N LEU A 299 31.79 -7.34 4.85
CA LEU A 299 32.55 -8.59 4.79
C LEU A 299 33.85 -8.45 3.96
N PRO A 300 33.83 -7.87 2.75
CA PRO A 300 35.07 -7.58 2.02
C PRO A 300 35.93 -6.57 2.74
N LEU A 301 35.35 -5.56 3.40
CA LEU A 301 36.12 -4.58 4.16
C LEU A 301 36.97 -5.28 5.22
N PHE A 302 36.36 -6.07 6.12
CA PHE A 302 37.08 -6.75 7.19
C PHE A 302 38.06 -7.84 6.69
N LEU A 303 37.67 -8.60 5.66
CA LEU A 303 38.51 -9.69 5.15
C LEU A 303 39.67 -9.19 4.27
N ALA A 304 39.45 -8.17 3.43
CA ALA A 304 40.52 -7.54 2.65
C ALA A 304 41.52 -6.81 3.54
N LEU A 305 41.03 -6.09 4.58
CA LEU A 305 41.87 -5.47 5.59
C LEU A 305 42.77 -6.49 6.29
N GLY A 306 42.20 -7.61 6.73
CA GLY A 306 42.95 -8.66 7.43
C GLY A 306 43.92 -9.44 6.53
N LEU A 307 43.68 -9.52 5.22
CA LEU A 307 44.54 -10.24 4.28
C LEU A 307 45.73 -9.37 3.83
N ILE A 308 45.51 -8.08 3.57
CA ILE A 308 46.53 -7.18 3.03
C ILE A 308 47.46 -6.66 4.13
N ARG A 309 46.91 -6.37 5.32
CA ARG A 309 47.70 -5.88 6.47
C ARG A 309 48.77 -6.88 6.87
N ASP A 310 48.42 -8.15 7.05
CA ASP A 310 49.36 -9.15 7.58
C ASP A 310 50.54 -9.41 6.62
N GLU A 311 50.34 -9.33 5.30
CA GLU A 311 51.42 -9.51 4.33
C GLU A 311 52.24 -8.25 4.07
N SER A 312 51.61 -7.07 4.17
CA SER A 312 52.29 -5.79 4.08
C SER A 312 53.12 -5.48 5.33
N GLU A 313 52.60 -5.78 6.53
CA GLU A 313 53.30 -5.55 7.80
C GLU A 313 54.44 -6.56 8.02
N ASN A 314 54.26 -7.83 7.61
CA ASN A 314 55.29 -8.85 7.82
C ASN A 314 56.39 -8.89 6.75
N GLY A 315 56.28 -8.10 5.66
CA GLY A 315 57.27 -8.08 4.58
C GLY A 315 57.42 -9.42 3.85
N THR A 316 56.51 -10.37 4.06
CA THR A 316 56.57 -11.73 3.53
C THR A 316 56.21 -11.82 2.05
N LEU A 317 55.78 -10.70 1.44
CA LEU A 317 55.43 -10.60 0.03
C LEU A 317 56.59 -11.07 -0.88
N HIS A 318 57.83 -10.78 -0.51
CA HIS A 318 59.02 -11.15 -1.28
C HIS A 318 59.30 -12.67 -1.27
N TYR A 319 58.94 -13.37 -0.19
CA TYR A 319 59.19 -14.82 -0.05
C TYR A 319 58.20 -15.67 -0.86
N LEU A 320 56.97 -15.18 -1.05
CA LEU A 320 55.95 -15.83 -1.86
C LEU A 320 56.16 -15.68 -3.38
N LEU A 321 57.03 -14.74 -3.79
CA LEU A 321 57.35 -14.44 -5.20
C LEU A 321 58.66 -15.12 -5.69
N SER A 322 59.13 -16.17 -5.01
CA SER A 322 60.37 -16.87 -5.38
C SER A 322 60.29 -17.68 -6.69
N LYS A 323 59.09 -17.92 -7.23
CA LYS A 323 58.89 -18.38 -8.61
C LYS A 323 58.29 -17.24 -9.44
N PRO A 324 58.70 -17.09 -10.72
CA PRO A 324 58.11 -16.09 -11.60
C PRO A 324 56.66 -16.50 -11.96
N ILE A 325 55.72 -16.10 -11.11
CA ILE A 325 54.28 -16.12 -11.40
C ILE A 325 53.92 -14.73 -11.91
N HIS A 326 53.08 -14.65 -12.94
CA HIS A 326 52.64 -13.37 -13.48
C HIS A 326 51.85 -12.61 -12.39
N ARG A 327 52.27 -11.38 -12.05
CA ARG A 327 51.77 -10.63 -10.88
C ARG A 327 50.25 -10.39 -10.92
N GLY A 328 49.65 -10.35 -12.11
CA GLY A 328 48.20 -10.28 -12.28
C GLY A 328 47.46 -11.56 -11.92
N GLU A 329 48.06 -12.73 -12.14
CA GLU A 329 47.48 -14.02 -11.75
C GLU A 329 47.42 -14.15 -10.22
N PHE A 330 48.39 -13.58 -9.51
CA PHE A 330 48.41 -13.56 -8.05
C PHE A 330 47.19 -12.85 -7.44
N ILE A 331 46.85 -11.65 -7.94
CA ILE A 331 45.68 -10.88 -7.47
C ILE A 331 44.39 -11.65 -7.75
N VAL A 332 44.27 -12.20 -8.96
CA VAL A 332 43.08 -12.96 -9.39
C VAL A 332 42.90 -14.23 -8.57
N TYR A 333 43.96 -15.02 -8.33
CA TYR A 333 43.88 -16.23 -7.51
C TYR A 333 43.51 -15.93 -6.05
N ARG A 334 43.93 -14.79 -5.52
CA ARG A 334 43.54 -14.36 -4.17
C ARG A 334 42.06 -13.99 -4.11
N LEU A 335 41.60 -13.17 -5.05
CA LEU A 335 40.19 -12.79 -5.16
C LEU A 335 39.31 -14.04 -5.31
N PHE A 336 39.73 -15.00 -6.14
CA PHE A 336 39.00 -16.26 -6.33
C PHE A 336 38.94 -17.11 -5.05
N GLY A 337 40.06 -17.23 -4.32
CA GLY A 337 40.08 -17.95 -3.03
C GLY A 337 39.21 -17.28 -1.96
N TYR A 338 39.16 -15.95 -1.95
CA TYR A 338 38.23 -15.18 -1.13
C TYR A 338 36.77 -15.42 -1.54
N LEU A 339 36.47 -15.39 -2.83
CA LEU A 339 35.10 -15.58 -3.35
C LEU A 339 34.57 -17.00 -3.13
N ILE A 340 35.40 -18.04 -3.26
CA ILE A 340 34.98 -19.41 -2.94
C ILE A 340 34.52 -19.50 -1.48
N PHE A 341 35.27 -18.89 -0.57
CA PHE A 341 34.99 -19.01 0.86
C PHE A 341 33.85 -18.07 1.31
N ALA A 342 34.00 -16.77 1.07
CA ALA A 342 33.02 -15.76 1.47
C ALA A 342 31.74 -15.86 0.62
N GLY A 343 31.88 -15.99 -0.70
CA GLY A 343 30.73 -16.13 -1.59
C GLY A 343 30.01 -17.46 -1.43
N GLY A 344 30.74 -18.56 -1.22
CA GLY A 344 30.13 -19.86 -0.88
C GLY A 344 29.34 -19.81 0.42
N PHE A 345 29.84 -19.11 1.44
CA PHE A 345 29.11 -18.88 2.68
C PHE A 345 27.84 -18.05 2.46
N VAL A 346 27.93 -16.94 1.73
CA VAL A 346 26.77 -16.08 1.47
C VAL A 346 25.69 -16.82 0.67
N LEU A 347 26.08 -17.57 -0.37
CA LEU A 347 25.14 -18.41 -1.11
C LEU A 347 24.49 -19.45 -0.20
N LEU A 348 25.26 -20.13 0.65
CA LEU A 348 24.71 -21.11 1.60
C LEU A 348 23.70 -20.45 2.54
N MET A 349 24.02 -19.29 3.13
CA MET A 349 23.09 -18.57 4.00
C MET A 349 21.83 -18.13 3.24
N SER A 350 21.98 -17.64 2.01
CA SER A 350 20.85 -17.25 1.16
C SER A 350 19.92 -18.44 0.88
N LEU A 351 20.48 -19.61 0.60
CA LEU A 351 19.71 -20.84 0.37
C LEU A 351 19.08 -21.39 1.66
N LEU A 352 19.71 -21.21 2.82
CA LEU A 352 19.09 -21.53 4.10
C LEU A 352 17.92 -20.60 4.41
N MET A 353 18.04 -19.31 4.09
CA MET A 353 16.92 -18.37 4.19
C MET A 353 15.80 -18.75 3.22
N ALA A 354 16.13 -19.15 1.99
CA ALA A 354 15.15 -19.69 1.06
C ALA A 354 14.39 -20.87 1.66
N PHE A 355 15.11 -21.81 2.26
CA PHE A 355 14.47 -22.95 2.92
C PHE A 355 13.52 -22.50 4.03
N VAL A 356 13.91 -21.51 4.84
CA VAL A 356 13.07 -20.99 5.93
C VAL A 356 11.84 -20.26 5.39
N THR A 357 11.97 -19.37 4.41
CA THR A 357 10.85 -18.55 3.91
C THR A 357 9.83 -19.38 3.15
N VAL A 358 10.26 -20.42 2.42
CA VAL A 358 9.36 -21.36 1.73
C VAL A 358 8.34 -22.01 2.68
N PHE A 359 8.69 -22.23 3.94
CA PHE A 359 7.78 -22.82 4.94
C PHE A 359 7.01 -21.78 5.77
N LEU A 360 7.44 -20.52 5.75
CA LEU A 360 6.85 -19.42 6.53
C LEU A 360 6.02 -18.46 5.67
N GLY A 361 5.85 -18.73 4.38
CA GLY A 361 4.97 -17.96 3.51
C GLY A 361 3.49 -18.19 3.82
N PRO A 362 2.60 -17.21 3.57
CA PRO A 362 1.15 -17.32 3.82
C PRO A 362 0.51 -18.57 3.18
N ASP A 363 0.89 -18.90 1.95
CA ASP A 363 0.27 -19.98 1.16
C ASP A 363 1.03 -21.32 1.15
N GLY A 364 2.00 -21.53 2.05
CA GLY A 364 2.79 -22.76 2.09
C GLY A 364 3.88 -22.88 1.00
N ASN A 365 4.08 -24.08 0.43
CA ASN A 365 5.29 -24.45 -0.35
C ASN A 365 5.53 -23.62 -1.62
N ARG A 366 6.30 -22.53 -1.48
CA ARG A 366 6.61 -21.59 -2.56
C ARG A 366 8.01 -21.73 -3.12
N LEU A 367 8.14 -22.50 -4.21
CA LEU A 367 9.42 -22.68 -4.90
C LEU A 367 9.96 -21.39 -5.55
N ALA A 368 9.11 -20.38 -5.77
CA ALA A 368 9.51 -19.09 -6.34
C ALA A 368 10.47 -18.31 -5.42
N ASP A 369 10.31 -18.41 -4.10
CA ASP A 369 11.19 -17.76 -3.12
C ASP A 369 12.64 -18.21 -3.27
N PHE A 370 12.84 -19.47 -3.65
CA PHE A 370 14.17 -20.03 -3.90
C PHE A 370 14.88 -19.29 -5.04
N ASN A 371 14.15 -18.89 -6.07
CA ASN A 371 14.71 -18.14 -7.19
C ASN A 371 15.13 -16.73 -6.75
N VAL A 372 14.33 -16.05 -5.93
CA VAL A 372 14.65 -14.72 -5.38
C VAL A 372 15.88 -14.80 -4.49
N TRP A 373 15.91 -15.72 -3.53
CA TRP A 373 17.05 -15.89 -2.63
C TRP A 373 18.31 -16.34 -3.36
N PHE A 374 18.20 -17.20 -4.37
CA PHE A 374 19.34 -17.54 -5.23
C PHE A 374 19.87 -16.30 -5.96
N GLY A 375 18.97 -15.47 -6.51
CA GLY A 375 19.32 -14.22 -7.17
C GLY A 375 19.97 -13.20 -6.21
N ILE A 376 19.41 -12.98 -5.02
CA ILE A 376 20.03 -12.17 -3.95
C ILE A 376 21.43 -12.68 -3.62
N GLY A 377 21.58 -14.00 -3.45
CA GLY A 377 22.86 -14.65 -3.21
C GLY A 377 23.87 -14.41 -4.34
N ALA A 378 23.43 -14.51 -5.60
CA ALA A 378 24.29 -14.25 -6.75
C ALA A 378 24.71 -12.78 -6.86
N VAL A 379 23.77 -11.85 -6.66
CA VAL A 379 24.05 -10.40 -6.64
C VAL A 379 25.06 -10.06 -5.55
N THR A 380 24.87 -10.61 -4.36
CA THR A 380 25.77 -10.35 -3.23
C THR A 380 27.15 -10.93 -3.46
N VAL A 381 27.29 -12.10 -4.08
CA VAL A 381 28.60 -12.62 -4.53
C VAL A 381 29.27 -11.69 -5.55
N LEU A 382 28.52 -11.13 -6.51
CA LEU A 382 29.06 -10.14 -7.45
C LEU A 382 29.50 -8.86 -6.72
N SER A 383 28.71 -8.41 -5.75
CA SER A 383 29.03 -7.26 -4.89
C SER A 383 30.31 -7.51 -4.07
N LEU A 384 30.43 -8.70 -3.46
CA LEU A 384 31.64 -9.13 -2.75
C LEU A 384 32.86 -9.15 -3.68
N ALA A 385 32.69 -9.55 -4.95
CA ALA A 385 33.75 -9.55 -5.95
C ALA A 385 34.19 -8.12 -6.31
N ALA A 386 33.21 -7.22 -6.52
CA ALA A 386 33.46 -5.82 -6.83
C ALA A 386 34.20 -5.13 -5.68
N TYR A 387 33.64 -5.13 -4.47
CA TYR A 387 34.27 -4.54 -3.29
C TYR A 387 35.59 -5.21 -2.92
N GLY A 388 35.65 -6.55 -3.01
CA GLY A 388 36.88 -7.30 -2.77
C GLY A 388 38.00 -6.87 -3.73
N SER A 389 37.68 -6.60 -5.00
CA SER A 389 38.65 -6.10 -5.98
C SER A 389 39.08 -4.66 -5.70
N ILE A 390 38.14 -3.77 -5.35
CA ILE A 390 38.38 -2.35 -5.06
C ILE A 390 39.27 -2.21 -3.82
N PHE A 391 38.90 -2.85 -2.71
CA PHE A 391 39.67 -2.78 -1.47
C PHE A 391 41.05 -3.42 -1.61
N ASN A 392 41.16 -4.49 -2.40
CA ASN A 392 42.46 -5.07 -2.71
C ASN A 392 43.33 -4.10 -3.52
N ALA A 393 42.78 -3.44 -4.54
CA ALA A 393 43.51 -2.42 -5.30
C ALA A 393 43.95 -1.22 -4.44
N MET A 394 43.08 -0.72 -3.54
CA MET A 394 43.39 0.37 -2.61
C MET A 394 44.50 0.00 -1.62
N GLY A 395 44.44 -1.22 -1.07
CA GLY A 395 45.47 -1.73 -0.16
C GLY A 395 46.84 -1.88 -0.84
N LEU A 396 46.86 -2.26 -2.11
CA LEU A 396 48.08 -2.36 -2.92
C LEU A 396 48.67 -0.98 -3.28
N MET A 397 47.79 -0.01 -3.59
CA MET A 397 48.19 1.34 -3.98
C MET A 397 48.94 2.04 -2.84
N SER A 398 48.47 1.91 -1.60
CA SER A 398 49.09 2.54 -0.43
C SER A 398 49.18 1.56 0.75
N PRO A 399 50.37 1.00 1.05
CA PRO A 399 50.58 0.10 2.18
C PRO A 399 50.26 0.73 3.55
N LYS A 400 50.47 2.06 3.69
CA LYS A 400 50.25 2.79 4.95
C LYS A 400 48.83 3.36 5.06
N TYR A 401 48.26 3.85 3.96
CA TYR A 401 46.98 4.58 3.99
C TYR A 401 45.81 3.84 3.32
N GLY A 402 46.06 2.69 2.68
CA GLY A 402 45.03 1.94 1.94
C GLY A 402 43.84 1.53 2.80
N VAL A 403 44.09 1.22 4.09
CA VAL A 403 43.05 0.91 5.08
C VAL A 403 42.09 2.09 5.29
N TYR A 404 42.62 3.29 5.47
CA TYR A 404 41.81 4.49 5.71
C TYR A 404 40.99 4.86 4.48
N LEU A 405 41.57 4.71 3.28
CA LEU A 405 40.85 4.93 2.02
C LEU A 405 39.71 3.92 1.82
N ALA A 406 39.95 2.64 2.15
CA ALA A 406 38.92 1.61 2.09
C ALA A 406 37.77 1.89 3.07
N LEU A 407 38.08 2.40 4.28
CA LEU A 407 37.07 2.76 5.26
C LEU A 407 36.23 3.97 4.82
N ILE A 408 36.86 5.02 4.28
CA ILE A 408 36.15 6.18 3.72
C ILE A 408 35.25 5.73 2.56
N TYR A 409 35.76 4.87 1.67
CA TYR A 409 34.98 4.33 0.56
C TYR A 409 33.82 3.46 1.04
N GLY A 410 34.00 2.66 2.09
CA GLY A 410 32.92 1.88 2.70
C GLY A 410 31.79 2.76 3.26
N VAL A 411 32.12 3.86 3.92
CA VAL A 411 31.12 4.84 4.39
C VAL A 411 30.41 5.51 3.22
N TYR A 412 31.16 5.88 2.18
CA TYR A 412 30.59 6.43 0.95
C TYR A 412 29.59 5.45 0.30
N GLU A 413 29.96 4.19 0.14
CA GLU A 413 29.09 3.15 -0.43
C GLU A 413 27.86 2.92 0.43
N PHE A 414 27.99 2.90 1.75
CA PHE A 414 26.84 2.80 2.64
C PHE A 414 25.87 3.98 2.45
N ALA A 415 26.38 5.21 2.34
CA ALA A 415 25.54 6.38 2.08
C ALA A 415 24.84 6.32 0.71
N MET A 416 25.54 5.88 -0.34
CA MET A 416 24.95 5.71 -1.68
C MET A 416 23.88 4.62 -1.71
N ALA A 417 24.08 3.55 -0.93
CA ALA A 417 23.13 2.47 -0.79
C ALA A 417 21.82 2.98 -0.15
N VAL A 418 21.93 3.74 0.94
CA VAL A 418 20.77 4.37 1.61
C VAL A 418 20.04 5.34 0.68
N MET A 419 20.78 6.19 -0.05
CA MET A 419 20.19 7.09 -1.04
C MET A 419 19.42 6.33 -2.13
N THR A 420 19.93 5.17 -2.56
CA THR A 420 19.24 4.32 -3.56
C THR A 420 17.93 3.74 -3.01
N LEU A 421 17.90 3.30 -1.74
CA LEU A 421 16.66 2.82 -1.11
C LEU A 421 15.56 3.90 -1.10
N PHE A 422 15.95 5.15 -0.81
CA PHE A 422 15.00 6.27 -0.81
C PHE A 422 14.68 6.80 -2.22
N GLY A 423 15.22 6.19 -3.28
CA GLY A 423 14.88 6.51 -4.66
C GLY A 423 15.71 7.60 -5.32
N ALA A 424 16.89 7.91 -4.79
CA ALA A 424 17.78 8.83 -5.49
C ALA A 424 18.32 8.18 -6.77
N GLU A 425 18.06 8.80 -7.91
CA GLU A 425 18.33 8.20 -9.22
C GLU A 425 19.68 8.60 -9.82
N LEU A 426 20.20 9.80 -9.52
CA LEU A 426 21.33 10.36 -10.28
C LEU A 426 22.69 10.14 -9.62
N VAL A 427 22.77 10.46 -8.33
CA VAL A 427 24.03 10.41 -7.57
C VAL A 427 24.48 8.97 -7.30
N PRO A 428 23.61 8.02 -6.93
CA PRO A 428 24.07 6.69 -6.57
C PRO A 428 24.55 5.83 -7.75
N VAL A 429 24.29 6.20 -9.01
CA VAL A 429 24.67 5.43 -10.22
C VAL A 429 26.17 5.15 -10.33
N ILE A 430 27.01 5.97 -9.71
CA ILE A 430 28.47 5.75 -9.69
C ILE A 430 28.93 4.75 -8.61
N SER A 431 28.02 4.22 -7.79
CA SER A 431 28.32 3.33 -6.67
C SER A 431 28.04 1.86 -7.00
N VAL A 432 28.80 0.95 -6.38
CA VAL A 432 28.57 -0.51 -6.54
C VAL A 432 27.25 -0.92 -5.87
N SER A 433 26.92 -0.27 -4.76
CA SER A 433 25.69 -0.54 -3.99
C SER A 433 24.43 -0.26 -4.80
N HIS A 434 24.37 0.84 -5.57
CA HIS A 434 23.23 1.15 -6.42
C HIS A 434 22.93 0.05 -7.44
N TRP A 435 23.94 -0.40 -8.18
CA TRP A 435 23.77 -1.48 -9.18
C TRP A 435 23.43 -2.82 -8.54
N SER A 436 23.92 -3.08 -7.33
CA SER A 436 23.56 -4.28 -6.58
C SER A 436 22.07 -4.25 -6.18
N LEU A 437 21.57 -3.12 -5.67
CA LEU A 437 20.17 -2.98 -5.27
C LEU A 437 19.21 -3.02 -6.46
N GLN A 438 19.54 -2.31 -7.55
CA GLN A 438 18.75 -2.34 -8.79
C GLN A 438 18.70 -3.74 -9.42
N MET A 439 19.78 -4.52 -9.31
CA MET A 439 19.78 -5.90 -9.77
C MET A 439 18.88 -6.80 -8.90
N ILE A 440 18.81 -6.57 -7.58
CA ILE A 440 17.85 -7.27 -6.70
C ILE A 440 16.41 -6.94 -7.10
N ASP A 441 16.10 -5.67 -7.35
CA ASP A 441 14.76 -5.26 -7.79
C ASP A 441 14.34 -5.92 -9.10
N ALA A 442 15.27 -6.07 -10.04
CA ALA A 442 15.03 -6.76 -11.29
C ALA A 442 14.92 -8.28 -11.13
N VAL A 443 15.68 -8.90 -10.22
CA VAL A 443 15.55 -10.33 -9.87
C VAL A 443 14.18 -10.63 -9.28
N VAL A 444 13.68 -9.75 -8.40
CA VAL A 444 12.35 -9.86 -7.82
C VAL A 444 11.29 -9.93 -8.92
N LEU A 445 11.33 -9.04 -9.91
CA LEU A 445 10.38 -9.09 -11.03
C LEU A 445 10.49 -10.33 -11.91
N VAL A 446 11.68 -10.91 -12.05
CA VAL A 446 11.83 -12.16 -12.82
C VAL A 446 11.22 -13.35 -12.08
N ALA A 447 11.33 -13.37 -10.75
CA ALA A 447 10.83 -14.48 -9.94
C ALA A 447 9.35 -14.33 -9.54
N TRP A 448 8.91 -13.10 -9.31
CA TRP A 448 7.56 -12.70 -8.90
C TRP A 448 7.05 -11.59 -9.84
N PRO A 449 6.61 -11.95 -11.06
CA PRO A 449 6.19 -10.98 -12.08
C PRO A 449 4.95 -10.17 -11.66
N ASP A 450 4.11 -10.75 -10.82
CA ASP A 450 2.92 -10.17 -10.19
C ASP A 450 3.23 -9.10 -9.12
N THR A 451 4.50 -8.90 -8.74
CA THR A 451 4.88 -7.85 -7.77
C THR A 451 4.49 -6.44 -8.24
N ILE A 452 4.46 -6.20 -9.55
CA ILE A 452 3.97 -4.93 -10.12
C ILE A 452 2.49 -4.75 -9.79
N MET A 453 1.69 -5.79 -10.03
CA MET A 453 0.25 -5.78 -9.79
C MET A 453 -0.03 -5.56 -8.30
N LEU A 454 0.65 -6.30 -7.42
CA LEU A 454 0.53 -6.15 -5.97
C LEU A 454 0.85 -4.73 -5.50
N SER A 455 1.89 -4.11 -6.08
CA SER A 455 2.25 -2.72 -5.78
C SER A 455 1.22 -1.72 -6.29
N GLN A 456 0.56 -1.98 -7.42
CA GLN A 456 -0.49 -1.10 -7.95
C GLN A 456 -1.78 -1.22 -7.15
N MET A 457 -2.18 -2.44 -6.76
CA MET A 457 -3.33 -2.70 -5.90
C MET A 457 -3.20 -1.94 -4.58
N SER A 458 -2.07 -2.11 -3.88
CA SER A 458 -1.80 -1.38 -2.63
C SER A 458 -1.81 0.14 -2.79
N THR A 459 -1.48 0.67 -3.98
CA THR A 459 -1.54 2.12 -4.22
C THR A 459 -2.95 2.60 -4.55
N ALA A 460 -3.75 1.76 -5.22
CA ALA A 460 -5.10 2.11 -5.67
C ALA A 460 -6.10 2.12 -4.52
N PHE A 461 -6.01 1.12 -3.65
CA PHE A 461 -6.88 0.95 -2.48
C PHE A 461 -6.27 1.56 -1.21
N ASN A 462 -5.20 2.37 -1.33
CA ASN A 462 -4.56 3.05 -0.19
C ASN A 462 -4.11 2.12 0.97
N ILE A 463 -3.84 0.84 0.67
CA ILE A 463 -3.37 -0.15 1.63
C ILE A 463 -1.88 0.08 1.91
N ASP A 464 -1.53 0.37 3.16
CA ASP A 464 -0.16 0.69 3.60
C ASP A 464 0.74 -0.56 3.62
N SER A 465 1.22 -0.95 2.44
CA SER A 465 2.06 -2.13 2.30
C SER A 465 3.55 -1.81 2.40
N GLY A 466 4.29 -2.64 3.16
CA GLY A 466 5.76 -2.50 3.30
C GLY A 466 6.53 -2.61 1.98
N LEU A 467 5.90 -3.18 0.94
CA LEU A 467 6.53 -3.41 -0.36
C LEU A 467 6.87 -2.10 -1.05
N SER A 468 5.98 -1.11 -0.98
CA SER A 468 6.13 0.23 -1.57
C SER A 468 7.39 0.96 -1.05
N PHE A 469 7.78 0.69 0.20
CA PHE A 469 8.94 1.33 0.81
C PHE A 469 10.27 0.71 0.35
N PHE A 470 10.31 -0.61 0.21
CA PHE A 470 11.57 -1.34 -0.01
C PHE A 470 11.79 -1.83 -1.43
N TRP A 471 10.75 -1.90 -2.25
CA TRP A 471 10.82 -2.33 -3.63
C TRP A 471 10.34 -1.23 -4.57
N ARG A 472 11.02 -1.10 -5.71
CA ARG A 472 10.63 -0.19 -6.80
C ARG A 472 10.96 -0.85 -8.13
N PRO A 473 10.20 -0.55 -9.20
CA PRO A 473 10.54 -1.04 -10.52
C PRO A 473 11.95 -0.57 -10.94
N PRO A 474 12.75 -1.42 -11.60
CA PRO A 474 14.12 -1.11 -11.97
C PRO A 474 14.18 0.04 -12.98
N LEU A 475 15.03 1.04 -12.72
CA LEU A 475 15.08 2.28 -13.50
C LEU A 475 15.80 2.11 -14.85
N HIS A 476 16.85 1.28 -14.88
CA HIS A 476 17.77 1.20 -16.02
C HIS A 476 17.34 0.17 -17.07
N THR A 477 16.16 0.38 -17.64
CA THR A 477 15.55 -0.52 -18.67
C THR A 477 15.54 0.08 -20.08
N PHE A 478 16.19 1.23 -20.31
CA PHE A 478 16.15 1.96 -21.60
C PHE A 478 14.72 2.24 -22.12
N GLY A 479 13.75 2.35 -21.21
CA GLY A 479 12.35 2.57 -21.57
C GLY A 479 11.62 1.33 -22.09
N THR A 480 12.22 0.13 -22.02
CA THR A 480 11.55 -1.11 -22.44
C THR A 480 10.83 -1.83 -21.31
N GLY A 481 10.99 -1.39 -20.05
CA GLY A 481 10.37 -2.01 -18.87
C GLY A 481 10.84 -3.43 -18.55
N SER A 482 11.85 -3.97 -19.27
CA SER A 482 12.18 -5.39 -19.17
C SER A 482 13.19 -5.68 -18.05
N PRO A 483 12.86 -6.58 -17.11
CA PRO A 483 13.74 -6.86 -15.96
C PRO A 483 15.03 -7.57 -16.39
N ALA A 484 14.99 -8.37 -17.47
CA ALA A 484 16.17 -9.05 -18.00
C ALA A 484 17.25 -8.07 -18.52
N LEU A 485 16.84 -6.94 -19.14
CA LEU A 485 17.80 -5.93 -19.59
C LEU A 485 18.42 -5.18 -18.41
N ALA A 486 17.63 -4.86 -17.38
CA ALA A 486 18.13 -4.25 -16.15
C ALA A 486 19.18 -5.15 -15.46
N ILE A 487 18.93 -6.47 -15.40
CA ILE A 487 19.90 -7.46 -14.89
C ILE A 487 21.17 -7.45 -15.75
N GLY A 488 21.04 -7.56 -17.08
CA GLY A 488 22.19 -7.62 -17.98
C GLY A 488 23.07 -6.37 -17.91
N LEU A 489 22.45 -5.19 -17.81
CA LEU A 489 23.16 -3.92 -17.62
C LEU A 489 23.87 -3.88 -16.26
N SER A 490 23.17 -4.24 -15.18
CA SER A 490 23.74 -4.27 -13.83
C SER A 490 24.95 -5.21 -13.73
N ILE A 491 24.85 -6.42 -14.31
CA ILE A 491 25.97 -7.36 -14.41
C ILE A 491 27.14 -6.73 -15.18
N THR A 492 26.87 -6.08 -16.31
CA THR A 492 27.92 -5.44 -17.12
C THR A 492 28.67 -4.38 -16.32
N VAL A 493 27.95 -3.54 -15.58
CA VAL A 493 28.54 -2.48 -14.75
C VAL A 493 29.30 -3.06 -13.56
N LEU A 494 28.74 -4.05 -12.85
CA LEU A 494 29.43 -4.74 -11.76
C LEU A 494 30.71 -5.44 -12.23
N MET A 495 30.70 -6.04 -13.42
CA MET A 495 31.89 -6.62 -14.04
C MET A 495 32.94 -5.56 -14.40
N ALA A 496 32.53 -4.35 -14.78
CA ALA A 496 33.44 -3.22 -14.94
C ALA A 496 34.07 -2.81 -13.60
N PHE A 497 33.27 -2.75 -12.52
CA PHE A 497 33.76 -2.50 -11.15
C PHE A 497 34.68 -3.60 -10.61
N ILE A 498 34.58 -4.83 -11.10
CA ILE A 498 35.52 -5.92 -10.76
C ILE A 498 36.81 -5.81 -11.57
N SER A 499 36.71 -5.58 -12.88
CA SER A 499 37.84 -5.64 -13.79
C SER A 499 38.76 -4.41 -13.74
N LEU A 500 38.19 -3.20 -13.59
CA LEU A 500 38.97 -1.96 -13.54
C LEU A 500 39.99 -1.93 -12.38
N PRO A 501 39.61 -2.25 -11.12
CA PRO A 501 40.58 -2.28 -10.01
C PRO A 501 41.65 -3.34 -10.17
N ILE A 502 41.32 -4.50 -10.78
CA ILE A 502 42.31 -5.54 -11.07
C ILE A 502 43.36 -5.02 -12.06
N LEU A 503 42.94 -4.32 -13.12
CA LEU A 503 43.84 -3.72 -14.10
C LEU A 503 44.72 -2.62 -13.46
N VAL A 504 44.15 -1.78 -12.60
CA VAL A 504 44.89 -0.78 -11.84
C VAL A 504 45.94 -1.44 -10.94
N GLY A 505 45.55 -2.46 -10.17
CA GLY A 505 46.45 -3.22 -9.31
C GLY A 505 47.61 -3.84 -10.09
N GLN A 506 47.34 -4.45 -11.24
CA GLN A 506 48.37 -4.99 -12.14
C GLN A 506 49.36 -3.92 -12.62
N SER A 507 48.86 -2.73 -12.99
CA SER A 507 49.69 -1.63 -13.49
C SER A 507 50.67 -1.09 -12.42
N ILE A 508 50.22 -0.99 -11.16
CA ILE A 508 51.03 -0.51 -10.04
C ILE A 508 52.17 -1.50 -9.77
N PHE A 509 51.87 -2.80 -9.81
CA PHE A 509 52.88 -3.84 -9.68
C PHE A 509 53.91 -3.86 -10.81
N LYS A 510 53.54 -3.44 -12.03
CA LYS A 510 54.49 -3.37 -13.14
C LYS A 510 55.53 -2.25 -12.97
N ARG A 511 55.17 -1.17 -12.26
CA ARG A 511 56.06 -0.01 -12.04
C ARG A 511 56.97 -0.14 -10.82
N ARG A 512 56.63 -1.01 -9.86
CA ARG A 512 57.54 -1.41 -8.76
C ARG A 512 58.48 -2.51 -9.26
N GLU A 513 59.45 -2.13 -10.08
CA GLU A 513 60.71 -2.86 -10.21
C GLU A 513 61.57 -2.60 -8.97
N ILE A 514 62.46 -3.56 -8.73
CA ILE A 514 63.30 -3.75 -7.54
C ILE A 514 64.32 -2.62 -7.44
N ASP A 515 64.34 -1.94 -6.29
CA ASP A 515 65.58 -1.57 -5.62
C ASP A 515 65.84 -2.59 -4.50
#